data_AF-A0A158NVE5-F1
#
_entry.id   AF-A0A158NVE5-F1
#
_cell.length_a   1.000
_cell.length_b   1.000
_cell.length_c   1.000
_cell.angle_alpha   90.00
_cell.angle_beta   90.00
_cell.angle_gamma   90.00
#
_symmetry.space_group_name_H-M   'P 1'
#
loop_
_entity.id
_entity.type
_entity.pdbx_description
1 polymer ?
#
loop_
_entity_poly.entity_id
_entity_poly.type
_entity_poly.pdbx_seq_one_letter_code
_entity_poly.pdbx_strand_id
1 'polypeptide(L)'
;MDCFSSFLTQVKFSIKLIIFWLNERKFFEILMIMAEDWNDCASSNINMRETACKAKLADRITNAMFTLHTLTIVAYSIGILLADVDISEQSELPLLLKVELPVNINTKRMYKMLLTMQFVHLIMSGCGTGLLNALLLTLTLHVGGQMDILRCWLSELVPRKNEGSEAVMTNRIIRKHQRIINFSEYIEDLYTYIALVQFTSNTVLICSLGFLIVTAIGSPDATEHIVRSLLFYTVTNLEAFIFCYAGEYIKNKSKAIGNAAYNSAWYEMKPKNSRNLIFVILRAQKQLTLTVGKIMDLSLESFTSIMKASGSYLSVLLAMQ
;
A
#
# COMPACT_ATOMS: atom_id res chain seq x y z
N MET A 1 13.11 -9.28 21.09
CA MET A 1 12.78 -8.74 19.75
C MET A 1 11.39 -9.14 19.29
N ASP A 2 11.12 -10.43 19.26
CA ASP A 2 9.90 -11.04 18.72
C ASP A 2 8.61 -10.44 19.27
N CYS A 3 8.56 -10.18 20.58
CA CYS A 3 7.41 -9.54 21.21
C CYS A 3 7.15 -8.13 20.67
N PHE A 4 8.21 -7.33 20.48
CA PHE A 4 8.10 -5.95 20.03
C PHE A 4 7.71 -5.86 18.54
N SER A 5 8.32 -6.69 17.69
CA SER A 5 7.99 -6.73 16.25
C SER A 5 6.57 -7.25 16.00
N SER A 6 6.16 -8.29 16.72
CA SER A 6 4.78 -8.79 16.68
C SER A 6 3.79 -7.76 17.23
N PHE A 7 4.09 -7.08 18.35
CA PHE A 7 3.27 -6.01 18.90
C PHE A 7 3.07 -4.88 17.89
N LEU A 8 4.15 -4.36 17.31
CA LEU A 8 4.07 -3.31 16.30
C LEU A 8 3.26 -3.75 15.08
N THR A 9 3.36 -5.01 14.65
CA THR A 9 2.54 -5.53 13.55
C THR A 9 1.04 -5.52 13.88
N GLN A 10 0.68 -5.94 15.09
CA GLN A 10 -0.72 -5.92 15.55
C GLN A 10 -1.26 -4.50 15.72
N VAL A 11 -0.45 -3.58 16.25
CA VAL A 11 -0.79 -2.17 16.36
C VAL A 11 -1.01 -1.56 14.98
N LYS A 12 -0.09 -1.78 14.02
CA LYS A 12 -0.25 -1.33 12.63
C LYS A 12 -1.57 -1.84 12.03
N PHE A 13 -1.85 -3.14 12.16
CA PHE A 13 -3.07 -3.74 11.62
C PHE A 13 -4.34 -3.14 12.25
N SER A 14 -4.37 -3.03 13.57
CA SER A 14 -5.52 -2.48 14.30
C SER A 14 -5.77 -1.01 13.93
N ILE A 15 -4.72 -0.19 13.86
CA ILE A 15 -4.85 1.21 13.44
C ILE A 15 -5.34 1.31 12.00
N LYS A 16 -4.84 0.46 11.09
CA LYS A 16 -5.33 0.41 9.70
C LYS A 16 -6.84 0.14 9.65
N LEU A 17 -7.33 -0.85 10.40
CA LEU A 17 -8.77 -1.15 10.47
C LEU A 17 -9.59 0.03 11.02
N ILE A 18 -9.11 0.68 12.09
CA ILE A 18 -9.78 1.84 12.68
C ILE A 18 -9.85 2.99 11.66
N ILE A 19 -8.76 3.30 10.95
CA ILE A 19 -8.75 4.37 9.94
C ILE A 19 -9.71 4.05 8.80
N PHE A 20 -9.75 2.81 8.32
CA PHE A 20 -10.68 2.37 7.29
C PHE A 20 -12.13 2.51 7.74
N TRP A 21 -12.42 2.09 8.97
CA TRP A 21 -13.75 2.21 9.55
C TRP A 21 -14.20 3.68 9.69
N LEU A 22 -13.31 4.56 10.18
CA LEU A 22 -13.59 6.00 10.28
C LEU A 22 -13.83 6.66 8.91
N ASN A 23 -13.30 6.08 7.83
CA ASN A 23 -13.44 6.58 6.46
C ASN A 23 -14.33 5.68 5.58
N GLU A 24 -15.21 4.86 6.19
CA GLU A 24 -16.03 3.88 5.46
C GLU A 24 -16.85 4.50 4.32
N ARG A 25 -17.35 5.73 4.52
CA ARG A 25 -18.14 6.46 3.51
C ARG A 25 -17.30 6.78 2.28
N LYS A 26 -16.06 7.24 2.47
CA LYS A 26 -15.13 7.52 1.36
C LYS A 26 -14.75 6.23 0.64
N PHE A 27 -14.57 5.15 1.38
CA PHE A 27 -14.30 3.85 0.78
C PHE A 27 -15.48 3.37 -0.08
N PHE A 28 -16.72 3.56 0.39
CA PHE A 28 -17.91 3.24 -0.41
C PHE A 28 -17.99 4.07 -1.70
N GLU A 29 -17.72 5.38 -1.64
CA GLU A 29 -17.67 6.26 -2.82
C GLU A 29 -16.62 5.81 -3.84
N ILE A 30 -15.44 5.37 -3.38
CA ILE A 30 -14.42 4.77 -4.25
C ILE A 30 -14.98 3.54 -4.98
N LEU A 31 -15.62 2.62 -4.27
CA LEU A 31 -16.17 1.40 -4.88
C LEU A 31 -17.27 1.73 -5.89
N MET A 32 -18.13 2.71 -5.59
CA MET A 32 -19.14 3.22 -6.52
C MET A 32 -18.49 3.79 -7.77
N ILE A 33 -17.47 4.64 -7.63
CA ILE A 33 -16.75 5.21 -8.78
C ILE A 33 -16.13 4.09 -9.63
N MET A 34 -15.48 3.10 -9.02
CA MET A 34 -14.92 1.95 -9.73
C MET A 34 -15.98 1.18 -10.53
N ALA A 35 -17.16 0.95 -9.93
CA ALA A 35 -18.25 0.24 -10.58
C ALA A 35 -18.78 0.99 -11.81
N GLU A 36 -19.02 2.31 -11.71
CA GLU A 36 -19.49 3.05 -12.89
C GLU A 36 -18.36 3.24 -13.92
N ASP A 37 -17.09 3.35 -13.52
CA ASP A 37 -15.97 3.36 -14.46
C ASP A 37 -15.91 2.09 -15.30
N TRP A 38 -16.20 0.93 -14.69
CA TRP A 38 -16.24 -0.35 -15.39
C TRP A 38 -17.39 -0.40 -16.41
N ASN A 39 -18.57 0.10 -16.03
CA ASN A 39 -19.72 0.23 -16.92
C ASN A 39 -19.42 1.18 -18.10
N ASP A 40 -18.78 2.32 -17.84
CA ASP A 40 -18.37 3.26 -18.88
C ASP A 40 -17.37 2.62 -19.86
N CYS A 41 -16.42 1.82 -19.35
CA CYS A 41 -15.42 1.14 -20.17
C CYS A 41 -16.01 0.03 -21.04
N ALA A 42 -17.16 -0.56 -20.67
CA ALA A 42 -17.83 -1.60 -21.46
C ALA A 42 -18.25 -1.13 -22.86
N SER A 43 -18.40 0.18 -23.05
CA SER A 43 -18.72 0.78 -24.34
C SER A 43 -17.56 0.81 -25.35
N SER A 44 -16.31 0.57 -24.91
CA SER A 44 -15.12 0.65 -25.77
C SER A 44 -14.16 -0.51 -25.50
N ASN A 45 -13.89 -1.31 -26.53
CA ASN A 45 -12.97 -2.45 -26.46
C ASN A 45 -11.56 -2.05 -25.98
N ILE A 46 -11.09 -0.86 -26.34
CA ILE A 46 -9.77 -0.35 -25.94
C ILE A 46 -9.77 -0.03 -24.44
N ASN A 47 -10.78 0.70 -23.97
CA ASN A 47 -10.93 1.08 -22.56
C ASN A 47 -11.10 -0.16 -21.67
N MET A 48 -11.92 -1.13 -22.13
CA MET A 48 -12.12 -2.41 -21.44
C MET A 48 -10.81 -3.19 -21.35
N ARG A 49 -10.04 -3.29 -22.45
CA ARG A 49 -8.75 -4.00 -22.46
C ARG A 49 -7.75 -3.37 -21.49
N GLU A 50 -7.66 -2.04 -21.45
CA GLU A 50 -6.78 -1.31 -20.55
C GLU A 50 -7.14 -1.57 -19.08
N THR A 51 -8.42 -1.41 -18.74
CA THR A 51 -8.91 -1.60 -17.36
C THR A 51 -8.76 -3.07 -16.93
N ALA A 52 -9.06 -4.03 -17.81
CA ALA A 52 -8.87 -5.45 -17.53
C ALA A 52 -7.40 -5.85 -17.36
N CYS A 53 -6.48 -5.24 -18.11
CA CYS A 53 -5.04 -5.48 -17.95
C CYS A 53 -4.56 -5.02 -16.56
N LYS A 54 -4.99 -3.83 -16.12
CA LYS A 54 -4.68 -3.30 -14.77
C LYS A 54 -5.29 -4.17 -13.68
N ALA A 55 -6.53 -4.62 -13.84
CA ALA A 55 -7.19 -5.53 -12.90
C ALA A 55 -6.45 -6.87 -12.77
N LYS A 56 -6.04 -7.49 -13.90
CA LYS A 56 -5.25 -8.73 -13.88
C LYS A 56 -3.86 -8.55 -13.25
N LEU A 57 -3.24 -7.38 -13.42
CA LEU A 57 -1.99 -7.07 -12.74
C LEU A 57 -2.21 -6.92 -11.23
N ALA A 58 -3.24 -6.19 -10.82
CA ALA A 58 -3.61 -6.02 -9.43
C ALA A 58 -3.92 -7.37 -8.75
N ASP A 59 -4.65 -8.26 -9.43
CA ASP A 59 -4.95 -9.61 -8.94
C ASP A 59 -3.69 -10.45 -8.74
N ARG A 60 -2.76 -10.46 -9.71
CA ARG A 60 -1.47 -11.15 -9.57
C ARG A 60 -0.64 -10.62 -8.40
N ILE A 61 -0.57 -9.31 -8.23
CA ILE A 61 0.17 -8.70 -7.11
C ILE A 61 -0.53 -9.03 -5.78
N THR A 62 -1.85 -8.98 -5.73
CA THR A 62 -2.64 -9.32 -4.55
C THR A 62 -2.36 -10.76 -4.12
N ASN A 63 -2.44 -11.71 -5.06
CA ASN A 63 -2.12 -13.11 -4.79
C ASN A 63 -0.68 -13.29 -4.31
N ALA A 64 0.29 -12.61 -4.93
CA ALA A 64 1.69 -12.64 -4.49
C ALA A 64 1.89 -12.08 -3.07
N MET A 65 1.15 -11.04 -2.69
CA MET A 65 1.19 -10.48 -1.33
C MET A 65 0.58 -11.44 -0.31
N PHE A 66 -0.57 -12.05 -0.61
CA PHE A 66 -1.19 -13.05 0.25
C PHE A 66 -0.30 -14.28 0.45
N THR A 67 0.30 -14.80 -0.62
CA THR A 67 1.22 -15.94 -0.52
C THR A 67 2.46 -15.60 0.29
N LEU A 68 3.04 -14.41 0.08
CA LEU A 68 4.22 -13.96 0.83
C LEU A 68 3.93 -13.81 2.34
N HIS A 69 2.82 -13.17 2.72
CA HIS A 69 2.45 -13.02 4.13
C HIS A 69 2.15 -14.37 4.77
N THR A 70 1.39 -15.23 4.09
CA THR A 70 1.05 -16.58 4.59
C THR A 70 2.30 -17.44 4.75
N LEU A 71 3.18 -17.47 3.74
CA LEU A 71 4.43 -18.24 3.77
C LEU A 71 5.33 -17.78 4.91
N THR A 72 5.45 -16.47 5.12
CA THR A 72 6.27 -15.90 6.21
C THR A 72 5.76 -16.34 7.58
N ILE A 73 4.43 -16.32 7.79
CA ILE A 73 3.82 -16.75 9.06
C ILE A 73 3.97 -18.26 9.28
N VAL A 74 3.78 -19.06 8.23
CA VAL A 74 3.98 -20.52 8.31
C VAL A 74 5.43 -20.85 8.62
N ALA A 75 6.38 -20.25 7.90
CA ALA A 75 7.81 -20.44 8.14
C ALA A 75 8.22 -20.03 9.57
N TYR A 76 7.64 -18.93 10.07
CA TYR A 76 7.86 -18.48 11.44
C TYR A 76 7.26 -19.45 12.48
N SER A 77 6.08 -20.02 12.21
CA SER A 77 5.32 -20.77 13.21
C SER A 77 5.65 -22.27 13.25
N ILE A 78 6.17 -22.84 12.16
CA ILE A 78 6.29 -24.30 12.00
C ILE A 78 7.21 -24.95 13.05
N GLY A 79 8.32 -24.30 13.41
CA GLY A 79 9.25 -24.81 14.41
C GLY A 79 8.61 -24.92 15.80
N ILE A 80 7.82 -23.91 16.19
CA ILE A 80 7.12 -23.89 17.48
C ILE A 80 5.92 -24.85 17.49
N LEU A 81 5.20 -24.98 16.36
CA LEU A 81 4.05 -25.89 16.24
C LEU A 81 4.44 -27.37 16.30
N LEU A 82 5.61 -27.73 15.77
CA LEU A 82 6.11 -29.11 15.73
C LEU A 82 6.93 -29.50 16.96
N ALA A 83 7.39 -28.52 17.76
CA ALA A 83 8.16 -28.80 18.97
C ALA A 83 7.34 -29.61 19.98
N ASP A 84 7.86 -30.76 20.40
CA ASP A 84 7.27 -31.55 21.46
C ASP A 84 7.79 -31.05 22.82
N VAL A 85 7.01 -30.17 23.45
CA VAL A 85 7.38 -29.48 24.70
C VAL A 85 6.79 -30.22 25.90
N ASP A 86 7.61 -30.49 26.91
CA ASP A 86 7.15 -30.95 28.22
C ASP A 86 6.81 -29.75 29.11
N ILE A 87 5.54 -29.67 29.52
CA ILE A 87 5.00 -28.54 30.27
C ILE A 87 5.42 -28.58 31.74
N SER A 88 5.80 -29.76 32.25
CA SER A 88 6.18 -29.91 33.66
C SER A 88 7.60 -29.45 33.97
N GLU A 89 8.48 -29.41 32.97
CA GLU A 89 9.92 -29.14 33.18
C GLU A 89 10.35 -27.74 32.74
N GLN A 90 9.55 -27.04 31.93
CA GLN A 90 9.97 -25.79 31.30
C GLN A 90 9.48 -24.55 32.05
N SER A 91 10.42 -23.68 32.44
CA SER A 91 10.10 -22.40 33.11
C SER A 91 9.44 -21.37 32.18
N GLU A 92 9.72 -21.43 30.88
CA GLU A 92 9.07 -20.59 29.86
C GLU A 92 8.60 -21.45 28.68
N LEU A 93 7.29 -21.44 28.38
CA LEU A 93 6.75 -22.13 27.20
C LEU A 93 7.00 -21.31 25.93
N PRO A 94 7.41 -21.94 24.82
CA PRO A 94 7.58 -21.26 23.55
C PRO A 94 6.22 -20.90 22.93
N LEU A 95 5.87 -19.62 22.94
CA LEU A 95 4.64 -19.10 22.32
C LEU A 95 4.94 -18.37 21.01
N LEU A 96 4.01 -18.44 20.04
CA LEU A 96 4.12 -17.70 18.77
C LEU A 96 4.08 -16.18 19.01
N LEU A 97 3.22 -15.77 19.94
CA LEU A 97 3.15 -14.43 20.50
C LEU A 97 3.49 -14.53 21.99
N LYS A 98 4.61 -13.93 22.39
CA LYS A 98 4.97 -13.82 23.82
C LYS A 98 3.95 -12.89 24.49
N VAL A 99 3.00 -13.48 25.20
CA VAL A 99 1.90 -12.79 25.89
C VAL A 99 1.78 -13.36 27.29
N GLU A 100 1.69 -12.47 28.29
CA GLU A 100 1.34 -12.85 29.65
C GLU A 100 -0.15 -13.15 29.71
N LEU A 101 -0.48 -14.39 30.08
CA LEU A 101 -1.86 -14.84 30.20
C LEU A 101 -2.26 -14.90 31.68
N PRO A 102 -3.47 -14.45 32.04
CA PRO A 102 -3.98 -14.57 33.40
C PRO A 102 -4.32 -16.01 33.81
N VAL A 103 -4.14 -16.98 32.90
CA VAL A 103 -4.49 -18.40 33.09
C VAL A 103 -3.22 -19.24 33.04
N ASN A 104 -2.99 -20.06 34.08
CA ASN A 104 -1.87 -20.99 34.12
C ASN A 104 -2.08 -22.14 33.12
N ILE A 105 -1.09 -22.35 32.25
CA ILE A 105 -1.10 -23.40 31.22
C ILE A 105 -0.63 -24.71 31.87
N ASN A 106 -1.56 -25.45 32.46
CA ASN A 106 -1.23 -26.66 33.25
C ASN A 106 -1.31 -27.96 32.45
N THR A 107 -1.84 -27.94 31.21
CA THR A 107 -2.03 -29.15 30.40
C THR A 107 -1.58 -28.99 28.96
N LYS A 108 -1.08 -30.08 28.36
CA LYS A 108 -0.67 -30.15 26.95
C LYS A 108 -1.79 -29.79 25.98
N ARG A 109 -3.03 -30.12 26.36
CA ARG A 109 -4.22 -29.74 25.59
C ARG A 109 -4.45 -28.23 25.59
N MET A 110 -4.38 -27.57 26.75
CA MET A 110 -4.52 -26.10 26.84
C MET A 110 -3.44 -25.39 26.04
N TYR A 111 -2.19 -25.82 26.15
CA TYR A 111 -1.08 -25.26 25.38
C TYR A 111 -1.30 -25.38 23.87
N LYS A 112 -1.65 -26.56 23.36
CA LYS A 112 -1.91 -26.75 21.92
C LYS A 112 -3.10 -25.93 21.41
N MET A 113 -4.17 -25.80 22.21
CA MET A 113 -5.32 -24.95 21.86
C MET A 113 -4.92 -23.47 21.76
N LEU A 114 -4.16 -22.97 22.75
CA LEU A 114 -3.63 -21.61 22.73
C LEU A 114 -2.75 -21.36 21.51
N LEU A 115 -1.83 -22.29 21.22
CA LEU A 115 -0.92 -22.18 20.10
C LEU A 115 -1.66 -22.14 18.75
N THR A 116 -2.70 -22.96 18.62
CA THR A 116 -3.58 -22.96 17.44
C THR A 116 -4.32 -21.64 17.30
N MET A 117 -4.86 -21.09 18.40
CA MET A 117 -5.51 -19.78 18.38
C MET A 117 -4.56 -18.66 17.99
N GLN A 118 -3.34 -18.63 18.54
CA GLN A 118 -2.32 -17.64 18.17
C GLN A 118 -1.93 -17.75 16.69
N PHE A 119 -1.79 -18.97 16.17
CA PHE A 119 -1.50 -19.21 14.76
C PHE A 119 -2.60 -18.68 13.83
N VAL A 120 -3.86 -18.99 14.14
CA VAL A 120 -5.01 -18.47 13.38
C VAL A 120 -5.07 -16.95 13.44
N HIS A 121 -4.84 -16.34 14.61
CA HIS A 121 -4.79 -14.89 14.78
C HIS A 121 -3.69 -14.24 13.92
N LEU A 122 -2.49 -14.83 13.91
CA LEU A 122 -1.39 -14.34 13.09
C LEU A 122 -1.70 -14.41 11.60
N ILE A 123 -2.25 -15.53 11.10
CA ILE A 123 -2.68 -15.66 9.70
C ILE A 123 -3.72 -14.60 9.36
N MET A 124 -4.76 -14.44 10.19
CA MET A 124 -5.82 -13.46 9.94
C MET A 124 -5.29 -12.02 9.89
N SER A 125 -4.41 -11.65 10.84
CA SER A 125 -3.79 -10.32 10.88
C SER A 125 -2.84 -10.08 9.70
N GLY A 126 -2.04 -11.09 9.32
CA GLY A 126 -1.14 -11.02 8.17
C GLY A 126 -1.88 -10.90 6.85
N CYS A 127 -2.87 -11.76 6.63
CA CYS A 127 -3.76 -11.72 5.48
C CYS A 127 -4.53 -10.39 5.40
N GLY A 128 -5.05 -9.89 6.53
CA GLY A 128 -5.73 -8.61 6.60
C GLY A 128 -4.80 -7.43 6.25
N THR A 129 -3.55 -7.46 6.72
CA THR A 129 -2.55 -6.44 6.37
C THR A 129 -2.20 -6.49 4.88
N GLY A 130 -1.99 -7.71 4.35
CA GLY A 130 -1.74 -7.94 2.93
C GLY A 130 -2.89 -7.43 2.06
N LEU A 131 -4.14 -7.68 2.46
CA LEU A 131 -5.34 -7.20 1.78
C LEU A 131 -5.38 -5.68 1.68
N LEU A 132 -5.14 -4.97 2.79
CA LEU A 132 -5.18 -3.51 2.79
C LEU A 132 -4.07 -2.89 1.94
N ASN A 133 -2.87 -3.48 1.95
CA ASN A 133 -1.77 -3.03 1.08
C ASN A 133 -2.07 -3.35 -0.41
N ALA A 134 -2.66 -4.51 -0.69
CA ALA A 134 -3.06 -4.90 -2.05
C ALA A 134 -4.20 -4.02 -2.58
N LEU A 135 -5.13 -3.61 -1.71
CA LEU A 135 -6.18 -2.66 -2.04
C LEU A 135 -5.59 -1.32 -2.50
N LEU A 136 -4.59 -0.76 -1.81
CA LEU A 136 -3.91 0.48 -2.24
C LEU A 136 -3.39 0.36 -3.67
N LEU A 137 -2.69 -0.74 -3.98
CA LEU A 137 -2.17 -0.98 -5.33
C LEU A 137 -3.29 -1.14 -6.35
N THR A 138 -4.36 -1.84 -6.01
CA THR A 138 -5.51 -2.03 -6.89
C THR A 138 -6.16 -0.69 -7.25
N LEU A 139 -6.43 0.16 -6.26
CA LEU A 139 -6.98 1.49 -6.45
C LEU A 139 -6.04 2.37 -7.29
N THR A 140 -4.74 2.30 -7.01
CA THR A 140 -3.70 3.05 -7.72
C THR A 140 -3.57 2.62 -9.19
N LEU A 141 -3.61 1.31 -9.46
CA LEU A 141 -3.56 0.77 -10.81
C LEU A 141 -4.85 1.08 -11.59
N HIS A 142 -6.02 1.02 -10.92
CA HIS A 142 -7.30 1.41 -11.50
C HIS A 142 -7.27 2.86 -11.95
N VAL A 143 -6.97 3.80 -11.04
CA VAL A 143 -6.93 5.22 -11.39
C VAL A 143 -5.88 5.51 -12.44
N GLY A 144 -4.72 4.86 -12.40
CA GLY A 144 -3.72 4.99 -13.46
C GLY A 144 -4.21 4.51 -14.83
N GLY A 145 -5.04 3.45 -14.88
CA GLY A 145 -5.72 3.03 -16.10
C GLY A 145 -6.72 4.08 -16.59
N GLN A 146 -7.50 4.69 -15.69
CA GLN A 146 -8.40 5.79 -16.05
C GLN A 146 -7.65 7.02 -16.57
N MET A 147 -6.48 7.31 -16.01
CA MET A 147 -5.58 8.37 -16.50
C MET A 147 -5.06 8.07 -17.91
N ASP A 148 -4.70 6.82 -18.21
CA ASP A 148 -4.26 6.43 -19.54
C ASP A 148 -5.41 6.51 -20.58
N ILE A 149 -6.63 6.11 -20.22
CA ILE A 149 -7.83 6.32 -21.07
C ILE A 149 -8.03 7.80 -21.38
N LEU A 150 -7.94 8.66 -20.36
CA LEU A 150 -8.05 10.12 -20.54
C LEU A 150 -6.96 10.66 -21.47
N ARG A 151 -5.73 10.14 -21.37
CA ARG A 151 -4.62 10.51 -22.25
C ARG A 151 -4.90 10.11 -23.71
N CYS A 152 -5.45 8.92 -23.94
CA CYS A 152 -5.89 8.49 -25.27
C CYS A 152 -6.93 9.45 -25.84
N TRP A 153 -7.94 9.83 -25.04
CA TRP A 153 -8.97 10.79 -25.45
C TRP A 153 -8.39 12.18 -25.77
N LEU A 154 -7.38 12.63 -25.03
CA LEU A 154 -6.68 13.88 -25.29
C LEU A 154 -5.83 13.80 -26.58
N SER A 155 -5.21 12.66 -26.88
CA SER A 155 -4.43 12.49 -28.11
C SER A 155 -5.29 12.34 -29.37
N GLU A 156 -6.50 11.80 -29.24
CA GLU A 156 -7.47 11.64 -30.34
C GLU A 156 -8.32 12.90 -30.57
N LEU A 157 -8.04 13.97 -29.81
CA LEU A 157 -8.76 15.23 -29.89
C LEU A 157 -8.38 15.98 -31.18
N VAL A 158 -9.11 15.67 -32.25
CA VAL A 158 -9.01 16.35 -33.55
C VAL A 158 -10.07 17.47 -33.64
N PRO A 159 -9.73 18.67 -34.15
CA PRO A 159 -10.71 19.71 -34.43
C PRO A 159 -11.82 19.18 -35.35
N ARG A 160 -13.05 19.09 -34.85
CA ARG A 160 -14.17 18.55 -35.62
C ARG A 160 -14.91 19.70 -36.31
N LYS A 161 -15.25 19.52 -37.60
CA LYS A 161 -16.07 20.49 -38.35
C LYS A 161 -17.44 20.74 -37.70
N ASN A 162 -17.97 19.76 -36.94
CA ASN A 162 -19.24 19.86 -36.24
C ASN A 162 -19.06 20.35 -34.79
N GLU A 163 -19.58 21.54 -34.47
CA GLU A 163 -19.44 22.17 -33.15
C GLU A 163 -19.98 21.31 -32.01
N GLY A 164 -21.11 20.64 -32.22
CA GLY A 164 -21.76 19.82 -31.19
C GLY A 164 -20.89 18.64 -30.76
N SER A 165 -20.17 18.04 -31.72
CA SER A 165 -19.31 16.88 -31.45
C SER A 165 -18.06 17.25 -30.64
N GLU A 166 -17.46 18.40 -30.93
CA GLU A 166 -16.30 18.93 -30.21
C GLU A 166 -16.65 19.29 -28.76
N ALA A 167 -17.79 19.97 -28.54
CA ALA A 167 -18.25 20.33 -27.20
C ALA A 167 -18.58 19.10 -26.34
N VAL A 168 -19.21 18.07 -26.92
CA VAL A 168 -19.50 16.82 -26.23
C VAL A 168 -18.21 16.11 -25.81
N MET A 169 -17.22 16.00 -26.69
CA MET A 169 -15.94 15.37 -26.37
C MET A 169 -15.18 16.13 -25.27
N THR A 170 -15.13 17.46 -25.39
CA THR A 170 -14.48 18.33 -24.40
C THR A 170 -15.12 18.17 -23.01
N ASN A 171 -16.46 18.15 -22.94
CA ASN A 171 -17.18 17.93 -21.69
C ASN A 171 -16.91 16.53 -21.09
N ARG A 172 -16.77 15.49 -21.92
CA ARG A 172 -16.40 14.14 -21.45
C ARG A 172 -15.00 14.11 -20.86
N ILE A 173 -14.03 14.75 -21.50
CA ILE A 173 -12.64 14.88 -21.00
C ILE A 173 -12.63 15.58 -19.64
N ILE A 174 -13.33 16.72 -19.49
CA ILE A 174 -13.39 17.47 -18.23
C ILE A 174 -14.00 16.63 -17.12
N ARG A 175 -15.15 16.00 -17.37
CA ARG A 175 -15.82 15.15 -16.38
C ARG A 175 -14.92 13.98 -15.95
N LYS A 176 -14.24 13.33 -16.91
CA LYS A 176 -13.32 12.23 -16.59
C LYS A 176 -12.12 12.70 -15.77
N HIS A 177 -11.54 13.86 -16.10
CA HIS A 177 -10.44 14.44 -15.33
C HIS A 177 -10.86 14.79 -13.89
N GLN A 178 -12.03 15.43 -13.71
CA GLN A 178 -12.60 15.71 -12.39
C GLN A 178 -12.83 14.44 -11.58
N ARG A 179 -13.38 13.39 -12.21
CA ARG A 179 -13.61 12.09 -11.58
C ARG A 179 -12.31 11.44 -11.12
N ILE A 180 -11.26 11.48 -11.96
CA ILE A 180 -9.91 11.00 -11.61
C ILE A 180 -9.34 11.78 -10.41
N ILE A 181 -9.47 13.11 -10.41
CA ILE A 181 -9.01 13.96 -9.30
C ILE A 181 -9.70 13.54 -8.00
N ASN A 182 -11.03 13.48 -7.99
CA ASN A 182 -11.80 13.11 -6.80
C ASN A 182 -11.44 11.70 -6.31
N PHE A 183 -11.29 10.75 -7.23
CA PHE A 183 -10.88 9.39 -6.90
C PHE A 183 -9.49 9.33 -6.24
N SER A 184 -8.52 10.07 -6.78
CA SER A 184 -7.19 10.18 -6.17
C SER A 184 -7.22 10.86 -4.81
N GLU A 185 -8.06 11.89 -4.62
CA GLU A 185 -8.26 12.55 -3.32
C GLU A 185 -8.87 11.59 -2.28
N TYR A 186 -9.82 10.73 -2.67
CA TYR A 186 -10.36 9.71 -1.77
C TYR A 186 -9.32 8.64 -1.39
N ILE A 187 -8.47 8.20 -2.33
CA ILE A 187 -7.36 7.28 -1.99
C ILE A 187 -6.41 7.94 -0.98
N GLU A 188 -6.04 9.19 -1.24
CA GLU A 188 -5.15 9.96 -0.38
C GLU A 188 -5.74 10.12 1.03
N ASP A 189 -7.03 10.42 1.14
CA ASP A 189 -7.70 10.53 2.44
C ASP A 189 -7.76 9.21 3.22
N LEU A 190 -7.89 8.08 2.52
CA LEU A 190 -7.87 6.75 3.16
C LEU A 190 -6.48 6.37 3.64
N TYR A 191 -5.44 6.65 2.85
CA TYR A 191 -4.11 6.08 3.08
C TYR A 191 -3.09 7.03 3.69
N THR A 192 -3.34 8.35 3.75
CA THR A 192 -2.33 9.31 4.24
C THR A 192 -1.87 9.03 5.68
N TYR A 193 -2.81 8.77 6.59
CA TYR A 193 -2.49 8.46 7.99
C TYR A 193 -2.06 7.00 8.18
N ILE A 194 -2.53 6.09 7.31
CA ILE A 194 -2.03 4.71 7.28
C ILE A 194 -0.55 4.70 6.90
N ALA A 195 -0.16 5.51 5.90
CA ALA A 195 1.22 5.68 5.50
C ALA A 195 2.05 6.27 6.63
N LEU A 196 1.55 7.28 7.36
CA LEU A 196 2.24 7.85 8.52
C LEU A 196 2.58 6.78 9.57
N VAL A 197 1.61 5.95 9.94
CA VAL A 197 1.80 4.86 10.89
C VAL A 197 2.78 3.82 10.33
N GLN A 198 2.64 3.44 9.05
CA GLN A 198 3.52 2.49 8.38
C GLN A 198 4.98 2.95 8.42
N PHE A 199 5.26 4.19 8.04
CA PHE A 199 6.63 4.71 7.98
C PHE A 199 7.22 4.96 9.36
N THR A 200 6.44 5.50 10.30
CA THR A 200 6.90 5.69 11.69
C THR A 200 7.26 4.35 12.33
N SER A 201 6.38 3.35 12.20
CA SER A 201 6.65 2.00 12.68
C SER A 201 7.85 1.36 11.97
N ASN A 202 7.99 1.55 10.65
CA ASN A 202 9.11 0.99 9.90
C ASN A 202 10.45 1.58 10.36
N THR A 203 10.53 2.89 10.62
CA THR A 203 11.76 3.52 11.15
C THR A 203 12.13 2.94 12.50
N VAL A 204 11.19 2.86 13.44
CA VAL A 204 11.44 2.26 14.77
C VAL A 204 11.91 0.81 14.63
N LEU A 205 11.24 0.02 13.78
CA LEU A 205 11.59 -1.37 13.52
C LEU A 205 12.99 -1.51 12.95
N ILE A 206 13.35 -0.76 11.92
CA ILE A 206 14.67 -0.84 11.28
C ILE A 206 15.78 -0.49 12.28
N CYS A 207 15.59 0.55 13.09
CA CYS A 207 16.56 0.95 14.10
C CYS A 207 16.75 -0.17 15.15
N SER A 208 15.65 -0.72 15.69
CA SER A 208 15.70 -1.79 16.68
C SER A 208 16.27 -3.10 16.11
N LEU A 209 15.87 -3.47 14.89
CA LEU A 209 16.36 -4.68 14.20
C LEU A 209 17.86 -4.58 13.92
N GLY A 210 18.31 -3.44 13.40
CA GLY A 210 19.73 -3.21 13.11
C GLY A 210 20.58 -3.31 14.37
N PHE A 211 20.13 -2.72 15.48
CA PHE A 211 20.83 -2.79 16.76
C PHE A 211 20.96 -4.23 17.22
N LEU A 212 19.85 -4.98 17.18
CA LEU A 212 19.83 -6.38 17.61
C LEU A 212 20.71 -7.29 16.74
N ILE A 213 20.68 -7.10 15.42
CA ILE A 213 21.55 -7.85 14.49
C ILE A 213 23.02 -7.63 14.87
N VAL A 214 23.44 -6.38 15.10
CA VAL A 214 24.83 -6.07 15.45
C VAL A 214 25.22 -6.66 16.80
N THR A 215 24.37 -6.54 17.82
CA THR A 215 24.65 -7.09 19.16
C THR A 215 24.63 -8.62 19.22
N ALA A 216 23.92 -9.28 18.31
CA ALA A 216 23.83 -10.74 18.28
C ALA A 216 25.05 -11.40 17.62
N ILE A 217 25.90 -10.64 16.91
CA ILE A 217 27.10 -11.18 16.25
C ILE A 217 28.03 -11.82 17.29
N GLY A 218 28.33 -13.11 17.10
CA GLY A 218 29.18 -13.89 18.00
C GLY A 218 28.45 -14.70 19.07
N SER A 219 27.12 -14.61 19.15
CA SER A 219 26.31 -15.49 20.01
C SER A 219 26.08 -16.88 19.36
N PRO A 220 25.91 -17.96 20.15
CA PRO A 220 25.66 -19.31 19.61
C PRO A 220 24.38 -19.40 18.76
N ASP A 221 23.38 -18.57 19.06
CA ASP A 221 22.10 -18.53 18.34
C ASP A 221 22.02 -17.41 17.28
N ALA A 222 23.17 -16.78 16.96
CA ALA A 222 23.23 -15.60 16.09
C ALA A 222 22.57 -15.83 14.72
N THR A 223 22.84 -16.98 14.10
CA THR A 223 22.34 -17.28 12.75
C THR A 223 20.82 -17.31 12.68
N GLU A 224 20.16 -17.95 13.65
CA GLU A 224 18.69 -18.03 13.70
C GLU A 224 18.08 -16.64 13.89
N HIS A 225 18.59 -15.87 14.87
CA HIS A 225 18.12 -14.52 15.15
C HIS A 225 18.31 -13.58 13.95
N ILE A 226 19.45 -13.67 13.26
CA ILE A 226 19.74 -12.84 12.07
C ILE A 226 18.79 -13.19 10.92
N VAL A 227 18.62 -14.47 10.59
CA VAL A 227 17.73 -14.91 9.50
C VAL A 227 16.30 -14.44 9.73
N ARG A 228 15.79 -14.64 10.96
CA ARG A 228 14.43 -14.22 11.32
C ARG A 228 14.25 -12.70 11.27
N SER A 229 15.27 -11.96 11.70
CA SER A 229 15.29 -10.48 11.63
C SER A 229 15.26 -9.99 10.18
N LEU A 230 16.04 -10.62 9.29
CA LEU A 230 16.11 -10.27 7.87
C LEU A 230 14.80 -10.53 7.14
N LEU A 231 14.11 -11.64 7.44
CA LEU A 231 12.79 -11.92 6.87
C LEU A 231 11.78 -10.84 7.24
N PHE A 232 11.70 -10.49 8.52
CA PHE A 232 10.78 -9.47 9.01
C PHE A 232 11.12 -8.07 8.47
N TYR A 233 12.41 -7.74 8.38
CA TYR A 233 12.92 -6.54 7.73
C TYR A 233 12.47 -6.46 6.27
N THR A 234 12.62 -7.56 5.52
CA THR A 234 12.27 -7.61 4.09
C THR A 234 10.77 -7.38 3.88
N VAL A 235 9.92 -8.07 4.65
CA VAL A 235 8.47 -7.91 4.54
C VAL A 235 8.04 -6.49 4.87
N THR A 236 8.51 -5.93 5.99
CA THR A 236 8.11 -4.56 6.40
C THR A 236 8.58 -3.49 5.41
N ASN A 237 9.78 -3.65 4.85
CA ASN A 237 10.28 -2.73 3.82
C ASN A 237 9.56 -2.89 2.49
N LEU A 238 9.16 -4.10 2.12
CA LEU A 238 8.31 -4.31 0.95
C LEU A 238 6.96 -3.62 1.10
N GLU A 239 6.34 -3.68 2.29
CA GLU A 239 5.12 -2.92 2.58
C GLU A 239 5.35 -1.42 2.37
N ALA A 240 6.41 -0.85 2.96
CA ALA A 240 6.72 0.57 2.80
C ALA A 240 7.01 0.95 1.33
N PHE A 241 7.71 0.09 0.59
CA PHE A 241 7.99 0.27 -0.83
C PHE A 241 6.70 0.36 -1.66
N ILE A 242 5.69 -0.47 -1.36
CA ILE A 242 4.39 -0.45 -2.05
C ILE A 242 3.72 0.92 -1.97
N PHE A 243 3.75 1.58 -0.81
CA PHE A 243 3.18 2.91 -0.63
C PHE A 243 3.91 3.96 -1.47
N CYS A 244 5.23 3.93 -1.46
CA CYS A 244 6.06 4.85 -2.25
C CYS A 244 5.92 4.61 -3.76
N TYR A 245 5.85 3.36 -4.19
CA TYR A 245 5.56 3.01 -5.58
C TYR A 245 4.20 3.54 -6.01
N ALA A 246 3.16 3.38 -5.18
CA ALA A 246 1.83 3.88 -5.47
C ALA A 246 1.82 5.41 -5.65
N GLY A 247 2.43 6.15 -4.73
CA GLY A 247 2.55 7.61 -4.80
C GLY A 247 3.31 8.08 -6.06
N GLU A 248 4.48 7.47 -6.33
CA GLU A 248 5.29 7.76 -7.52
C GLU A 248 4.54 7.47 -8.82
N TYR A 249 3.81 6.35 -8.87
CA TYR A 249 3.03 5.96 -10.03
C TYR A 249 1.90 6.95 -10.33
N ILE A 250 1.11 7.36 -9.33
CA ILE A 250 0.05 8.36 -9.49
C ILE A 250 0.63 9.70 -9.94
N LYS A 251 1.70 10.15 -9.29
CA LYS A 251 2.37 11.43 -9.61
C LYS A 251 2.83 11.48 -11.07
N ASN A 252 3.50 10.42 -11.54
CA ASN A 252 3.97 10.32 -12.91
C ASN A 252 2.83 10.23 -13.93
N LYS A 253 1.77 9.45 -13.65
CA LYS A 253 0.58 9.37 -14.51
C LYS A 253 -0.16 10.70 -14.59
N SER A 254 -0.29 11.41 -13.46
CA SER A 254 -0.90 12.73 -13.39
C SER A 254 -0.13 13.76 -14.23
N LYS A 255 1.21 13.78 -14.13
CA LYS A 255 2.07 14.63 -14.97
C LYS A 255 1.87 14.34 -16.46
N ALA A 256 1.71 13.07 -16.83
CA ALA A 256 1.52 12.66 -18.22
C ALA A 256 0.16 13.11 -18.81
N ILE A 257 -0.88 13.33 -17.99
CA ILE A 257 -2.13 13.97 -18.43
C ILE A 257 -1.88 15.41 -18.86
N GLY A 258 -1.17 16.19 -18.06
CA GLY A 258 -0.84 17.58 -18.38
C GLY A 258 -0.09 17.70 -19.71
N ASN A 259 0.90 16.83 -19.92
CA ASN A 259 1.64 16.77 -21.18
C ASN A 259 0.74 16.38 -22.37
N ALA A 260 -0.13 15.38 -22.21
CA ALA A 260 -1.05 14.97 -23.27
C ALA A 260 -2.06 16.07 -23.63
N ALA A 261 -2.58 16.78 -22.62
CA ALA A 261 -3.49 17.91 -22.84
C ALA A 261 -2.78 19.06 -23.57
N TYR A 262 -1.56 19.41 -23.16
CA TYR A 262 -0.76 20.44 -23.82
C TYR A 262 -0.45 20.11 -25.28
N ASN A 263 -0.11 18.84 -25.57
CA ASN A 263 0.25 18.37 -26.91
C ASN A 263 -0.96 18.12 -27.82
N SER A 264 -2.20 18.26 -27.33
CA SER A 264 -3.40 18.16 -28.16
C SER A 264 -3.54 19.38 -29.09
N ALA A 265 -4.34 19.25 -30.16
CA ALA A 265 -4.61 20.36 -31.10
C ALA A 265 -5.62 21.40 -30.55
N TRP A 266 -5.55 21.70 -29.24
CA TRP A 266 -6.52 22.57 -28.54
C TRP A 266 -6.53 24.01 -29.06
N TYR A 267 -5.45 24.46 -29.69
CA TYR A 267 -5.33 25.78 -30.32
C TYR A 267 -6.06 25.89 -31.66
N GLU A 268 -6.41 24.76 -32.29
CA GLU A 268 -7.22 24.70 -33.53
C GLU A 268 -8.72 24.51 -33.25
N MET A 269 -9.08 24.29 -31.99
CA MET A 269 -10.48 24.13 -31.57
C MET A 269 -11.22 25.47 -31.51
N LYS A 270 -12.55 25.41 -31.41
CA LYS A 270 -13.35 26.62 -31.25
C LYS A 270 -12.99 27.33 -29.93
N PRO A 271 -13.04 28.68 -29.88
CA PRO A 271 -12.58 29.46 -28.72
C PRO A 271 -13.15 28.99 -27.38
N LYS A 272 -14.43 28.60 -27.34
CA LYS A 272 -15.08 28.10 -26.12
C LYS A 272 -14.47 26.79 -25.60
N ASN A 273 -14.25 25.82 -26.48
CA ASN A 273 -13.72 24.51 -26.09
C ASN A 273 -12.20 24.57 -25.83
N SER A 274 -11.49 25.36 -26.63
CA SER A 274 -10.07 25.69 -26.42
C SER A 274 -9.83 26.26 -25.01
N ARG A 275 -10.62 27.26 -24.60
CA ARG A 275 -10.55 27.84 -23.26
C ARG A 275 -10.81 26.83 -22.14
N ASN A 276 -11.74 25.89 -22.35
CA ASN A 276 -12.01 24.84 -21.38
C ASN A 276 -10.82 23.88 -21.19
N LEU A 277 -10.10 23.54 -22.27
CA LEU A 277 -8.89 22.70 -22.17
C LEU A 277 -7.72 23.43 -21.52
N ILE A 278 -7.61 24.75 -21.67
CA ILE A 278 -6.63 25.54 -20.91
C ILE A 278 -6.82 25.32 -19.40
N PHE A 279 -8.06 25.29 -18.90
CA PHE A 279 -8.31 24.98 -17.47
C PHE A 279 -7.89 23.55 -17.09
N VAL A 280 -8.08 22.58 -18.00
CA VAL A 280 -7.59 21.20 -17.79
C VAL A 280 -6.07 21.18 -17.68
N ILE A 281 -5.37 21.86 -18.58
CA ILE A 281 -3.90 21.99 -18.58
C ILE A 281 -3.42 22.66 -17.29
N LEU A 282 -4.00 23.80 -16.92
CA LEU A 282 -3.67 24.53 -15.69
C LEU A 282 -3.89 23.65 -14.46
N ARG A 283 -5.02 22.94 -14.36
CA ARG A 283 -5.29 22.05 -13.22
C ARG A 283 -4.29 20.89 -13.17
N ALA A 284 -3.89 20.34 -14.31
CA ALA A 284 -2.96 19.21 -14.41
C ALA A 284 -1.52 19.58 -14.01
N GLN A 285 -1.15 20.87 -13.99
CA GLN A 285 0.14 21.32 -13.45
C GLN A 285 0.28 21.01 -11.96
N LYS A 286 -0.83 21.03 -11.21
CA LYS A 286 -0.89 20.51 -9.84
C LYS A 286 -1.08 18.99 -9.88
N GLN A 287 0.04 18.28 -9.84
CA GLN A 287 0.08 16.82 -9.85
C GLN A 287 -0.74 16.24 -8.70
N LEU A 288 -1.37 15.10 -8.96
CA LEU A 288 -2.01 14.28 -7.95
C LEU A 288 -0.93 13.51 -7.20
N THR A 289 -0.90 13.65 -5.87
CA THR A 289 0.10 13.01 -5.02
C THR A 289 -0.57 12.30 -3.85
N LEU A 290 0.06 11.23 -3.38
CA LEU A 290 -0.25 10.61 -2.11
C LEU A 290 0.78 11.08 -1.08
N THR A 291 0.43 11.18 0.19
CA THR A 291 1.33 11.73 1.23
C THR A 291 1.44 10.85 2.47
N VAL A 292 2.50 11.10 3.26
CA VAL A 292 2.70 10.56 4.60
C VAL A 292 2.16 11.59 5.60
N GLY A 293 0.93 11.39 6.08
CA GLY A 293 0.31 12.26 7.09
C GLY A 293 0.26 13.74 6.73
N LYS A 294 0.17 14.09 5.44
CA LYS A 294 0.25 15.47 4.90
C LYS A 294 1.59 16.19 5.13
N ILE A 295 2.63 15.49 5.56
CA ILE A 295 3.96 16.07 5.83
C ILE A 295 4.85 16.03 4.59
N MET A 296 4.83 14.91 3.87
CA MET A 296 5.74 14.64 2.74
C MET A 296 5.02 13.77 1.69
N ASP A 297 5.33 14.00 0.40
CA ASP A 297 4.84 13.15 -0.69
C ASP A 297 5.39 11.72 -0.58
N LEU A 298 4.55 10.73 -0.89
CA LEU A 298 4.97 9.36 -1.12
C LEU A 298 5.68 9.27 -2.48
N SER A 299 6.96 8.96 -2.46
CA SER A 299 7.82 8.80 -3.64
C SER A 299 8.95 7.81 -3.36
N LEU A 300 9.61 7.33 -4.41
CA LEU A 300 10.81 6.49 -4.25
C LEU A 300 11.97 7.26 -3.59
N GLU A 301 12.01 8.57 -3.77
CA GLU A 301 12.96 9.47 -3.08
C GLU A 301 12.68 9.49 -1.57
N SER A 302 11.42 9.65 -1.18
CA SER A 302 10.98 9.62 0.22
C SER A 302 11.30 8.28 0.89
N PHE A 303 11.12 7.15 0.16
CA PHE A 303 11.52 5.83 0.64
C PHE A 303 13.02 5.80 0.98
N THR A 304 13.86 6.23 0.04
CA THR A 304 15.32 6.26 0.22
C THR A 304 15.74 7.17 1.38
N SER A 305 15.08 8.33 1.52
CA SER A 305 15.32 9.27 2.61
C SER A 305 15.04 8.63 3.99
N ILE A 306 13.92 7.93 4.12
CA ILE A 306 13.54 7.25 5.38
C ILE A 306 14.49 6.08 5.69
N MET A 307 14.93 5.32 4.68
CA MET A 307 15.93 4.27 4.87
C MET A 307 17.27 4.85 5.38
N LYS A 308 17.73 5.97 4.80
CA LYS A 308 18.95 6.67 5.25
C LYS A 308 18.81 7.21 6.67
N ALA A 309 17.67 7.80 7.00
CA ALA A 309 17.40 8.30 8.35
C ALA A 309 17.42 7.16 9.38
N SER A 310 16.78 6.03 9.05
CA SER A 310 16.77 4.84 9.92
C SER A 310 18.19 4.26 10.13
N GLY A 311 19.01 4.21 9.07
CA GLY A 311 20.42 3.84 9.18
C GLY A 311 21.26 4.80 10.03
N SER A 312 20.97 6.11 9.95
CA SER A 312 21.65 7.13 10.77
C SER A 312 21.31 6.98 12.26
N TYR A 313 20.03 6.76 12.59
CA TYR A 313 19.60 6.49 13.96
C TYR A 313 20.22 5.19 14.51
N LEU A 314 20.32 4.16 13.67
CA LEU A 314 21.05 2.94 14.04
C LEU A 314 22.52 3.24 14.40
N SER A 315 23.23 4.03 13.58
CA SER A 315 24.62 4.40 13.88
C SER A 315 24.75 5.15 15.21
N VAL A 316 23.80 6.04 15.55
CA VAL A 316 23.77 6.72 16.85
C VAL A 316 23.56 5.73 18.00
N LEU A 317 22.61 4.80 17.87
CA LEU A 317 22.36 3.77 18.89
C LEU A 317 23.59 2.91 19.15
N LEU A 318 24.33 2.55 18.09
CA LEU A 318 25.56 1.78 18.20
C LEU A 318 26.71 2.58 18.82
N ALA A 319 26.81 3.89 18.56
CA ALA A 319 27.85 4.74 19.14
C ALA A 319 27.61 5.08 20.62
N MET A 320 26.38 4.95 21.11
CA MET A 320 26.01 5.16 22.51
C MET A 320 26.19 3.90 23.38
N GLN A 321 26.61 2.79 22.80
CA GLN A 321 26.94 1.53 23.48
C GLN A 321 28.41 1.51 23.90
#